data_AF-A0A382CQ35-F1
#
_entry.id   AF-A0A382CQ35-F1
#
_cell.length_a   1.000
_cell.length_b   1.000
_cell.length_c   1.000
_cell.angle_alpha   90.00
_cell.angle_beta   90.00
_cell.angle_gamma   90.00
#
_symmetry.space_group_name_H-M   'P 1'
#
loop_
_entity.id
_entity.type
_entity.pdbx_description
1 polymer ?
#
loop_
_entity_poly.entity_id
_entity_poly.type
_entity_poly.pdbx_seq_one_letter_code
_entity_poly.pdbx_strand_id
1 'polypeptide(L)'
;PAPSVEARSFALKNLLSRSGDMEELHSHNSNVLWTEIAEVVDLINDPTKLLWRLSVPPKEGANIANSIREFSDADIYFDWGGGLIWVGLSPVTGALSEEIRSLISDIGGHATLMRAPNDIRSITPVFQPQNPGVAALSARIKQNFDPQGILNPGKILLAGL
;
A
#
# COMPACT_ATOMS: atom_id res chain seq x y z
N PRO A 1 37.50 10.24 7.13
CA PRO A 1 36.67 10.64 5.98
C PRO A 1 35.27 10.05 6.11
N ALA A 2 34.22 10.88 6.16
CA ALA A 2 32.86 10.37 6.02
C ALA A 2 32.77 9.60 4.69
N PRO A 3 32.09 8.45 4.60
CA PRO A 3 32.04 7.71 3.34
C PRO A 3 31.39 8.61 2.28
N SER A 4 32.08 8.87 1.17
CA SER A 4 31.52 9.58 0.03
C SER A 4 30.44 8.70 -0.63
N VAL A 5 29.54 9.32 -1.40
CA VAL A 5 28.54 8.58 -2.20
C VAL A 5 29.24 7.55 -3.11
N GLU A 6 30.37 7.94 -3.70
CA GLU A 6 31.21 7.07 -4.54
C GLU A 6 31.66 5.79 -3.81
N ALA A 7 32.17 5.91 -2.58
CA ALA A 7 32.64 4.75 -1.82
C ALA A 7 31.50 3.75 -1.52
N ARG A 8 30.29 4.25 -1.20
CA ARG A 8 29.11 3.40 -0.96
C ARG A 8 28.58 2.78 -2.26
N SER A 9 28.54 3.56 -3.35
CA SER A 9 28.14 3.07 -4.68
C SER A 9 29.06 1.93 -5.13
N PHE A 10 30.38 2.09 -5.01
CA PHE A 10 31.35 1.05 -5.34
C PHE A 10 31.17 -0.21 -4.47
N ALA A 11 31.03 -0.06 -3.15
CA ALA A 11 30.82 -1.19 -2.24
C ALA A 11 29.53 -1.97 -2.58
N LEU A 12 28.44 -1.27 -2.90
CA LEU A 12 27.16 -1.88 -3.26
C LEU A 12 27.25 -2.62 -4.59
N LYS A 13 27.89 -2.04 -5.61
CA LYS A 13 28.13 -2.70 -6.91
C LYS A 13 28.93 -4.00 -6.75
N ASN A 14 29.95 -3.99 -5.91
CA ASN A 14 30.72 -5.21 -5.64
C ASN A 14 29.89 -6.27 -4.94
N LEU A 15 29.11 -5.87 -3.92
CA LEU A 15 28.25 -6.77 -3.15
C LEU A 15 27.21 -7.46 -4.06
N LEU A 16 26.65 -6.74 -5.03
CA LEU A 16 25.60 -7.22 -5.92
C LEU A 16 26.11 -7.69 -7.29
N SER A 17 27.42 -7.82 -7.47
CA SER A 17 28.06 -8.16 -8.77
C SER A 17 27.58 -9.45 -9.42
N ARG A 18 26.96 -10.35 -8.66
CA ARG A 18 26.42 -11.63 -9.15
C ARG A 18 24.91 -11.60 -9.43
N SER A 19 24.23 -10.49 -9.11
CA SER A 19 22.77 -10.38 -9.18
C SER A 19 22.25 -9.95 -10.55
N GLY A 20 23.12 -9.51 -11.46
CA GLY A 20 22.76 -9.08 -12.80
C GLY A 20 23.54 -7.84 -13.24
N ASP A 21 23.15 -7.30 -14.40
CA ASP A 21 23.70 -6.05 -14.93
C ASP A 21 23.36 -4.89 -13.99
N MET A 22 24.30 -3.94 -13.87
CA MET A 22 24.16 -2.78 -13.01
C MET A 22 24.47 -1.50 -13.75
N GLU A 23 23.58 -0.52 -13.57
CA GLU A 23 23.73 0.84 -14.05
C GLU A 23 23.69 1.80 -12.87
N GLU A 24 24.56 2.82 -12.90
CA GLU A 24 24.48 3.94 -11.97
C GLU A 24 23.79 5.11 -12.68
N LEU A 25 22.64 5.51 -12.16
CA LEU A 25 21.90 6.66 -12.67
C LEU A 25 22.43 7.95 -12.03
N HIS A 26 22.83 8.90 -12.86
CA HIS A 26 23.29 10.21 -12.40
C HIS A 26 22.23 11.30 -12.61
N SER A 27 22.20 12.26 -11.68
CA SER A 27 21.47 13.53 -11.78
C SER A 27 20.02 13.38 -12.29
N HIS A 28 19.76 13.74 -13.55
CA HIS A 28 18.43 13.79 -14.12
C HIS A 28 17.72 12.43 -14.09
N ASN A 29 18.38 11.35 -14.54
CA ASN A 29 17.77 10.02 -14.60
C ASN A 29 17.47 9.49 -13.19
N SER A 30 18.32 9.80 -12.21
CA SER A 30 18.06 9.44 -10.82
C SER A 30 16.84 10.18 -10.26
N ASN A 31 16.70 11.48 -10.54
CA ASN A 31 15.54 12.26 -10.11
C ASN A 31 14.23 11.79 -10.76
N VAL A 32 14.26 11.45 -12.05
CA VAL A 32 13.11 10.90 -12.76
C VAL A 32 12.68 9.59 -12.12
N LEU A 33 13.61 8.65 -11.96
CA LEU A 33 13.31 7.36 -11.32
C LEU A 33 12.74 7.55 -9.91
N TRP A 34 13.39 8.34 -9.06
CA TRP A 34 12.90 8.54 -7.68
C TRP A 34 11.52 9.18 -7.62
N THR A 35 11.17 10.03 -8.59
CA THR A 35 9.82 10.59 -8.70
C THR A 35 8.82 9.50 -9.10
N GLU A 36 9.15 8.67 -10.09
CA GLU A 36 8.29 7.57 -10.54
C GLU A 36 8.01 6.57 -9.42
N ILE A 37 9.06 6.23 -8.64
CA ILE A 37 8.98 5.37 -7.45
C ILE A 37 8.07 6.00 -6.40
N ALA A 38 8.30 7.28 -6.05
CA ALA A 38 7.57 7.96 -4.98
C ALA A 38 6.07 8.12 -5.30
N GLU A 39 5.74 8.34 -6.57
CA GLU A 39 4.36 8.53 -7.04
C GLU A 39 3.70 7.20 -7.44
N VAL A 40 4.45 6.09 -7.46
CA VAL A 40 3.97 4.76 -7.85
C VAL A 40 3.33 4.79 -9.25
N VAL A 41 4.00 5.51 -10.18
CA VAL A 41 3.45 5.95 -11.48
C VAL A 41 2.79 4.80 -12.26
N ASP A 42 3.47 3.65 -12.34
CA ASP A 42 2.99 2.48 -13.08
C ASP A 42 1.62 1.96 -12.59
N LEU A 43 1.32 2.12 -11.30
CA LEU A 43 0.06 1.68 -10.71
C LEU A 43 -1.03 2.75 -10.75
N ILE A 44 -0.69 4.03 -10.91
CA ILE A 44 -1.65 5.13 -10.83
C ILE A 44 -2.20 5.60 -12.17
N ASN A 45 -1.52 5.29 -13.28
CA ASN A 45 -1.89 5.78 -14.61
C ASN A 45 -3.23 5.26 -15.13
N ASP A 46 -3.69 4.09 -14.64
CA ASP A 46 -5.02 3.57 -14.96
C ASP A 46 -6.02 3.89 -13.83
N PRO A 47 -6.92 4.89 -14.03
CA PRO A 47 -7.89 5.28 -13.01
C PRO A 47 -9.00 4.24 -12.82
N THR A 48 -9.13 3.27 -13.72
CA THR A 48 -10.13 2.20 -13.62
C THR A 48 -9.66 1.10 -12.68
N LYS A 49 -8.35 0.94 -12.49
CA LYS A 49 -7.78 -0.03 -11.55
C LYS A 49 -8.04 0.37 -10.09
N LEU A 50 -8.30 -0.65 -9.29
CA LEU A 50 -8.22 -0.60 -7.83
C LEU A 50 -6.76 -0.38 -7.44
N LEU A 51 -6.53 0.46 -6.44
CA LEU A 51 -5.21 0.65 -5.84
C LEU A 51 -5.30 0.38 -4.35
N TRP A 52 -4.61 -0.65 -3.91
CA TRP A 52 -4.47 -0.99 -2.50
C TRP A 52 -3.07 -0.65 -2.01
N ARG A 53 -3.00 -0.21 -0.75
CA ARG A 53 -1.75 -0.02 -0.01
C ARG A 53 -1.76 -0.90 1.22
N LEU A 54 -0.84 -1.84 1.28
CA LEU A 54 -0.70 -2.81 2.37
C LEU A 54 0.56 -2.50 3.16
N SER A 55 0.44 -2.42 4.48
CA SER A 55 1.59 -2.40 5.40
C SER A 55 1.64 -3.73 6.14
N VAL A 56 2.76 -4.44 6.02
CA VAL A 56 2.96 -5.79 6.57
C VAL A 56 4.37 -5.91 7.16
N PRO A 57 4.66 -6.94 7.98
CA PRO A 57 6.04 -7.24 8.33
C PRO A 57 6.89 -7.49 7.07
N PRO A 58 8.05 -6.85 6.89
CA PRO A 58 8.83 -6.93 5.64
C PRO A 58 9.14 -8.36 5.18
N LYS A 59 9.39 -9.28 6.13
CA LYS A 59 9.64 -10.70 5.86
C LYS A 59 8.47 -11.43 5.18
N GLU A 60 7.25 -10.93 5.33
CA GLU A 60 6.04 -11.52 4.74
C GLU A 60 5.71 -10.89 3.38
N GLY A 61 6.36 -9.78 3.00
CA GLY A 61 5.97 -8.98 1.85
C GLY A 61 5.88 -9.78 0.55
N ALA A 62 6.93 -10.57 0.27
CA ALA A 62 6.98 -11.42 -0.92
C ALA A 62 5.89 -12.52 -0.91
N ASN A 63 5.62 -13.13 0.24
CA ASN A 63 4.59 -14.16 0.37
C ASN A 63 3.20 -13.58 0.08
N ILE A 64 2.88 -12.42 0.68
CA ILE A 64 1.59 -11.75 0.46
C ILE A 64 1.42 -11.37 -1.01
N ALA A 65 2.43 -10.79 -1.65
CA ALA A 65 2.37 -10.46 -3.06
C ALA A 65 2.15 -11.68 -3.96
N ASN A 66 2.80 -12.81 -3.65
CA ASN A 66 2.59 -14.05 -4.38
C ASN A 66 1.17 -14.59 -4.19
N SER A 67 0.65 -14.62 -2.97
CA SER A 67 -0.73 -15.04 -2.70
C SER A 67 -1.76 -14.16 -3.42
N ILE A 68 -1.53 -12.84 -3.52
CA ILE A 68 -2.41 -11.95 -4.30
C ILE A 68 -2.42 -12.35 -5.79
N ARG A 69 -1.25 -12.69 -6.35
CA ARG A 69 -1.13 -13.12 -7.74
C ARG A 69 -1.76 -14.48 -8.04
N GLU A 70 -1.99 -15.32 -7.01
CA GLU A 70 -2.65 -16.61 -7.20
C GLU A 70 -4.14 -16.48 -7.53
N PHE A 71 -4.82 -15.43 -7.02
CA PHE A 71 -6.24 -15.21 -7.26
C PHE A 71 -6.57 -13.99 -8.12
N SER A 72 -5.57 -13.20 -8.52
CA SER A 72 -5.79 -12.01 -9.35
C SER A 72 -4.57 -11.67 -10.20
N ASP A 73 -4.82 -11.06 -11.36
CA ASP A 73 -3.77 -10.43 -12.16
C ASP A 73 -3.42 -9.09 -11.52
N ALA A 74 -2.31 -9.08 -10.78
CA ALA A 74 -1.93 -7.99 -9.89
C ALA A 74 -0.56 -7.40 -10.23
N ASP A 75 -0.57 -6.09 -10.45
CA ASP A 75 0.65 -5.29 -10.50
C ASP A 75 1.10 -5.01 -9.06
N ILE A 76 2.33 -5.41 -8.72
CA ILE A 76 2.85 -5.29 -7.35
C ILE A 76 4.07 -4.38 -7.36
N TYR A 77 4.07 -3.42 -6.45
CA TYR A 77 5.20 -2.54 -6.19
C TYR A 77 5.57 -2.60 -4.70
N PHE A 78 6.85 -2.77 -4.39
CA PHE A 78 7.35 -2.89 -3.01
C PHE A 78 8.09 -1.63 -2.57
N ASP A 79 7.94 -1.29 -1.29
CA ASP A 79 8.69 -0.24 -0.61
C ASP A 79 8.99 -0.69 0.84
N TRP A 80 9.82 0.07 1.56
CA TRP A 80 10.26 -0.17 2.94
C TRP A 80 10.83 -1.58 3.16
N GLY A 81 11.62 -2.05 2.19
CA GLY A 81 12.21 -3.39 2.21
C GLY A 81 11.18 -4.53 2.14
N GLY A 82 10.00 -4.27 1.56
CA GLY A 82 8.88 -5.22 1.46
C GLY A 82 7.81 -5.04 2.55
N GLY A 83 8.00 -4.09 3.48
CA GLY A 83 7.01 -3.78 4.52
C GLY A 83 5.83 -2.92 4.03
N LEU A 84 5.96 -2.32 2.85
CA LEU A 84 4.89 -1.63 2.15
C LEU A 84 4.71 -2.25 0.77
N ILE A 85 3.48 -2.60 0.43
CA ILE A 85 3.11 -3.18 -0.86
C ILE A 85 2.01 -2.31 -1.46
N TRP A 86 2.24 -1.80 -2.65
CA TRP A 86 1.20 -1.24 -3.49
C TRP A 86 0.73 -2.28 -4.48
N VAL A 87 -0.58 -2.40 -4.62
CA VAL A 87 -1.23 -3.45 -5.40
C VAL A 87 -2.22 -2.79 -6.34
N GLY A 88 -1.95 -2.86 -7.64
CA GLY A 88 -2.87 -2.48 -8.71
C GLY A 88 -3.65 -3.70 -9.17
N LEU A 89 -4.99 -3.60 -9.19
CA LEU A 89 -5.88 -4.69 -9.60
C LEU A 89 -6.92 -4.16 -10.58
N SER A 90 -7.22 -4.94 -11.61
CA SER A 90 -8.43 -4.69 -12.41
C SER A 90 -9.67 -4.91 -11.54
N PRO A 91 -10.66 -3.99 -11.57
CA PRO A 91 -11.89 -4.16 -10.80
C PRO A 91 -12.65 -5.41 -11.29
N VAL A 92 -12.87 -6.37 -10.40
CA VAL A 92 -13.76 -7.52 -10.62
C VAL A 92 -15.13 -7.14 -10.05
N THR A 93 -16.01 -8.09 -9.73
CA THR A 93 -17.19 -7.87 -8.88
C THR A 93 -16.77 -7.40 -7.49
N GLY A 94 -16.43 -6.11 -7.34
CA GLY A 94 -16.02 -5.48 -6.08
C GLY A 94 -14.53 -5.17 -5.97
N ALA A 95 -14.06 -4.94 -4.74
CA ALA A 95 -12.70 -4.46 -4.45
C ALA A 95 -11.72 -5.55 -3.97
N LEU A 96 -12.16 -6.81 -3.87
CA LEU A 96 -11.41 -7.93 -3.26
C LEU A 96 -10.95 -7.65 -1.82
N SER A 97 -11.75 -6.86 -1.08
CA SER A 97 -11.35 -6.39 0.25
C SER A 97 -11.29 -7.49 1.30
N GLU A 98 -12.13 -8.52 1.18
CA GLU A 98 -12.14 -9.64 2.13
C GLU A 98 -10.94 -10.53 1.90
N GLU A 99 -10.69 -10.88 0.64
CA GLU A 99 -9.55 -11.67 0.18
C GLU A 99 -8.23 -11.03 0.62
N ILE A 100 -8.03 -9.74 0.30
CA ILE A 100 -6.81 -9.02 0.68
C ILE A 100 -6.63 -8.94 2.20
N ARG A 101 -7.70 -8.67 2.95
CA ARG A 101 -7.62 -8.55 4.41
C ARG A 101 -7.42 -9.88 5.11
N SER A 102 -7.93 -10.97 4.53
CA SER A 102 -7.73 -12.32 5.06
C SER A 102 -6.25 -12.74 5.02
N LEU A 103 -5.50 -12.32 3.99
CA LEU A 103 -4.07 -12.63 3.89
C LEU A 103 -3.23 -12.00 5.00
N ILE A 104 -3.69 -10.88 5.56
CA ILE A 104 -2.92 -10.07 6.50
C ILE A 104 -3.44 -10.11 7.94
N SER A 105 -4.56 -10.80 8.19
CA SER A 105 -5.25 -10.80 9.50
C SER A 105 -4.35 -11.33 10.61
N ASP A 106 -3.59 -12.39 10.32
CA ASP A 106 -2.84 -13.15 11.33
C ASP A 106 -1.42 -12.64 11.53
N ILE A 107 -0.98 -11.72 10.68
CA ILE A 107 0.37 -11.13 10.70
C ILE A 107 0.38 -9.66 11.15
N GLY A 108 -0.77 -9.14 11.58
CA GLY A 108 -0.91 -7.76 12.07
C GLY A 108 -0.77 -6.69 10.97
N GLY A 109 -1.04 -7.05 9.72
CA GLY A 109 -0.97 -6.11 8.61
C GLY A 109 -2.17 -5.16 8.52
N HIS A 110 -2.04 -4.12 7.70
CA HIS A 110 -3.11 -3.18 7.40
C HIS A 110 -3.27 -3.01 5.89
N ALA A 111 -4.51 -3.07 5.39
CA ALA A 111 -4.83 -2.79 3.99
C ALA A 111 -5.76 -1.58 3.87
N THR A 112 -5.36 -0.60 3.05
CA THR A 112 -6.15 0.58 2.72
C THR A 112 -6.45 0.63 1.23
N LEU A 113 -7.72 0.80 0.86
CA LEU A 113 -8.14 1.04 -0.51
C LEU A 113 -7.93 2.51 -0.88
N MET A 114 -6.84 2.79 -1.58
CA MET A 114 -6.43 4.14 -1.94
C MET A 114 -7.30 4.70 -3.08
N ARG A 115 -7.63 3.86 -4.06
CA ARG A 115 -8.46 4.20 -5.23
C ARG A 115 -9.33 3.01 -5.65
N ALA A 116 -10.54 3.30 -6.10
CA ALA A 116 -11.43 2.39 -6.81
C ALA A 116 -12.46 3.21 -7.61
N PRO A 117 -13.11 2.62 -8.63
CA PRO A 117 -14.33 3.17 -9.24
C PRO A 117 -15.37 3.57 -8.18
N ASN A 118 -16.14 4.62 -8.45
CA ASN A 118 -17.02 5.24 -7.44
C ASN A 118 -18.09 4.29 -6.89
N ASP A 119 -18.67 3.47 -7.76
CA ASP A 119 -19.65 2.44 -7.41
C ASP A 119 -19.04 1.41 -6.43
N ILE A 120 -17.86 0.87 -6.74
CA ILE A 120 -17.13 -0.06 -5.87
C ILE A 120 -16.71 0.63 -4.56
N ARG A 121 -16.16 1.84 -4.64
CA ARG A 121 -15.65 2.58 -3.49
C ARG A 121 -16.75 2.97 -2.51
N SER A 122 -17.96 3.24 -3.00
CA SER A 122 -19.09 3.67 -2.16
C SER A 122 -19.58 2.58 -1.21
N ILE A 123 -19.39 1.31 -1.57
CA ILE A 123 -19.82 0.14 -0.81
C ILE A 123 -18.66 -0.62 -0.14
N THR A 124 -17.41 -0.27 -0.45
CA THR A 124 -16.23 -0.94 0.11
C THR A 124 -15.64 -0.12 1.26
N PRO A 125 -15.46 -0.72 2.46
CA PRO A 125 -14.74 -0.06 3.54
C PRO A 125 -13.31 0.28 3.09
N VAL A 126 -12.92 1.55 3.18
CA VAL A 126 -11.61 2.03 2.71
C VAL A 126 -10.46 1.57 3.62
N PHE A 127 -10.66 1.64 4.93
CA PHE A 127 -9.61 1.37 5.92
C PHE A 127 -9.65 -0.06 6.44
N GLN A 128 -8.50 -0.56 6.90
CA GLN A 128 -8.43 -1.78 7.69
C GLN A 128 -9.40 -1.69 8.87
N PRO A 129 -10.22 -2.73 9.12
CA PRO A 129 -11.05 -2.80 10.31
C PRO A 129 -10.22 -2.61 11.59
N GLN A 130 -10.69 -1.72 12.46
CA GLN A 130 -10.03 -1.49 13.75
C GLN A 130 -10.38 -2.62 14.72
N ASN A 131 -9.47 -2.88 15.66
CA ASN A 131 -9.79 -3.70 16.82
C ASN A 131 -11.03 -3.12 17.55
N PRO A 132 -11.99 -3.96 18.00
CA PRO A 132 -13.23 -3.50 18.61
C PRO A 132 -13.08 -2.40 19.69
N GLY A 133 -12.05 -2.49 20.54
CA GLY A 133 -11.82 -1.48 21.58
C GLY A 133 -11.44 -0.10 21.01
N VAL A 134 -10.57 -0.08 19.99
CA VAL A 134 -10.15 1.15 19.29
C VAL A 134 -11.32 1.73 18.50
N ALA A 135 -12.12 0.87 17.87
CA ALA A 135 -13.31 1.26 17.13
C ALA A 135 -14.34 1.95 18.04
N ALA A 136 -14.62 1.37 19.21
CA ALA A 136 -15.52 1.94 20.20
C ALA A 136 -15.03 3.29 20.75
N LEU A 137 -13.73 3.41 21.02
CA LEU A 137 -13.14 4.69 21.45
C LEU A 137 -13.24 5.76 20.35
N SER A 138 -12.89 5.40 19.11
CA SER A 138 -12.97 6.31 17.96
C SER A 138 -14.39 6.82 17.72
N ALA A 139 -15.39 5.94 17.86
CA ALA A 139 -16.80 6.30 17.76
C ALA A 139 -17.22 7.32 18.82
N ARG A 140 -16.81 7.13 20.09
CA ARG A 140 -17.10 8.08 21.17
C ARG A 140 -16.44 9.44 20.93
N ILE A 141 -15.18 9.44 20.46
CA ILE A 141 -14.48 10.69 20.13
C ILE A 141 -15.22 11.42 18.99
N LYS A 142 -15.61 10.69 17.94
CA LYS A 142 -16.33 11.25 16.79
C LYS A 142 -17.68 11.84 17.20
N GLN A 143 -18.44 11.15 18.05
CA GLN A 143 -19.75 11.63 18.54
C GLN A 143 -19.61 12.91 19.38
N ASN A 144 -18.58 13.02 20.22
CA ASN A 144 -18.37 14.24 21.01
C ASN A 144 -17.89 15.42 20.15
N PHE A 145 -17.04 15.16 19.17
CA PHE A 145 -16.46 16.21 18.32
C PHE A 145 -17.37 16.68 17.19
N ASP A 146 -18.14 15.76 16.59
CA ASP A 146 -19.02 16.03 15.45
C ASP A 146 -20.39 15.35 15.66
N PRO A 147 -21.18 15.82 16.63
CA PRO A 147 -22.47 15.22 16.97
C PRO A 147 -23.49 15.31 15.84
N GLN A 148 -23.31 16.25 14.90
CA GLN A 148 -24.18 16.45 13.74
C GLN A 148 -23.68 15.71 12.49
N GLY A 149 -22.51 15.03 12.56
CA GLY A 149 -21.96 14.23 11.46
C GLY A 149 -21.59 15.03 10.21
N ILE A 150 -21.25 16.32 10.35
CA ILE A 150 -20.98 17.23 9.23
C ILE A 150 -19.62 16.91 8.58
N LEU A 151 -18.64 16.46 9.36
CA LEU A 151 -17.27 16.26 8.89
C LEU A 151 -17.10 14.85 8.31
N ASN A 152 -16.99 14.76 6.98
CA ASN A 152 -16.74 13.52 6.23
C ASN A 152 -17.76 12.40 6.54
N PRO A 153 -19.07 12.65 6.34
CA PRO A 153 -20.12 11.67 6.61
C PRO A 153 -19.86 10.35 5.85
N GLY A 154 -20.00 9.23 6.54
CA GLY A 154 -19.80 7.89 5.99
C GLY A 154 -18.34 7.47 5.72
N LYS A 155 -17.34 8.37 5.83
CA LYS A 155 -15.92 8.04 5.58
C LYS A 155 -15.13 7.67 6.83
N ILE A 156 -15.50 8.26 7.98
CA ILE A 156 -14.93 7.92 9.29
C ILE A 156 -15.98 7.05 9.98
N LEU A 157 -15.76 5.73 9.97
CA LEU A 157 -16.69 4.75 10.52
C LEU A 157 -16.98 5.07 12.00
N LEU A 158 -18.27 5.17 12.32
CA LEU A 158 -18.76 4.95 13.68
C LEU A 158 -18.79 3.43 13.87
N ALA A 159 -18.06 2.90 14.83
CA ALA A 159 -18.20 1.50 15.20
C ALA A 159 -19.67 1.25 15.64
N GLY A 160 -20.35 0.32 14.97
CA GLY A 160 -21.62 -0.24 15.45
C GLY A 160 -22.92 0.28 14.84
N LEU A 161 -22.96 0.60 13.55
CA LEU A 161 -24.20 0.55 12.76
C LEU A 161 -24.06 -0.48 11.65
#